data_AF-A0A7J8CAZ3-F1
#
_entry.id   AF-A0A7J8CAZ3-F1
#
_cell.length_a   1.000
_cell.length_b   1.000
_cell.length_c   1.000
_cell.angle_alpha   90.00
_cell.angle_beta   90.00
_cell.angle_gamma   90.00
#
_symmetry.space_group_name_H-M   'P 1'
#
loop_
_entity.id
_entity.type
_entity.pdbx_description
1 polymer ?
#
loop_
_entity_poly.entity_id
_entity_poly.type
_entity_poly.pdbx_seq_one_letter_code
_entity_poly.pdbx_strand_id
1 'polypeptide(L)'
;MGTSLQVQPFASLISKAPLSTPRLLINKEKTGQTDPFLGMMMGLGGGMDFDSKKAYRDVAWLGDCDQGCLALADLLGWKKELEDLVRKEHASIDAQSGSRSPNPTTAAAPRKSPPPPKEEVRTAEGEKPQKL
;
A
#
# COMPACT_ATOMS: atom_id res chain seq x y z
N MET A 1 -3.44 -5.15 -4.12
CA MET A 1 -3.42 -4.46 -2.81
C MET A 1 -2.00 -4.52 -2.27
N GLY A 2 -1.55 -3.51 -1.50
CA GLY A 2 -0.27 -3.56 -0.77
C GLY A 2 0.98 -3.73 -1.64
N THR A 3 1.07 -3.03 -2.78
CA THR A 3 2.18 -3.18 -3.72
C THR A 3 2.56 -1.86 -4.38
N SER A 4 3.87 -1.63 -4.57
CA SER A 4 4.41 -0.48 -5.32
C SER A 4 4.28 -0.63 -6.83
N LEU A 5 3.99 -1.84 -7.34
CA LEU A 5 3.97 -2.16 -8.78
C LEU A 5 5.25 -1.74 -9.52
N GLN A 6 6.41 -1.89 -8.89
CA GLN A 6 7.71 -1.55 -9.49
C GLN A 6 8.47 -2.75 -10.06
N VAL A 7 8.18 -3.97 -9.61
CA VAL A 7 8.94 -5.17 -9.98
C VAL A 7 8.31 -5.88 -11.18
N GLN A 8 9.08 -6.09 -12.23
CA GLN A 8 8.68 -6.88 -13.40
C GLN A 8 9.05 -8.37 -13.23
N PRO A 9 8.28 -9.30 -13.83
CA PRO A 9 7.14 -9.05 -14.72
C PRO A 9 5.81 -8.75 -14.01
N PHE A 10 5.77 -8.79 -12.67
CA PHE A 10 4.54 -8.67 -11.88
C PHE A 10 3.77 -7.37 -12.15
N ALA A 11 4.45 -6.24 -12.21
CA ALA A 11 3.84 -4.94 -12.46
C ALA A 11 3.09 -4.85 -13.80
N SER A 12 3.49 -5.65 -14.81
CA SER A 12 2.82 -5.67 -16.12
C SER A 12 1.42 -6.30 -16.11
N LEU A 13 1.06 -7.04 -15.05
CA LEU A 13 -0.20 -7.78 -14.99
C LEU A 13 -1.43 -6.86 -15.06
N ILE A 14 -1.34 -5.66 -14.48
CA ILE A 14 -2.46 -4.69 -14.49
C ILE A 14 -2.85 -4.25 -15.90
N SER A 15 -1.91 -4.31 -16.85
CA SER A 15 -2.10 -3.96 -18.26
C SER A 15 -2.71 -5.09 -19.09
N LYS A 16 -2.82 -6.30 -18.53
CA LYS A 16 -3.37 -7.48 -19.21
C LYS A 16 -4.89 -7.62 -19.02
N ALA A 17 -5.48 -6.89 -18.08
CA ALA A 17 -6.92 -6.87 -17.87
C ALA A 17 -7.64 -6.19 -19.07
N PRO A 18 -8.81 -6.70 -19.51
CA PRO A 18 -9.62 -6.07 -20.56
C PRO A 18 -9.91 -4.61 -20.24
N LEU A 19 -10.07 -3.76 -21.28
CA LEU A 19 -10.29 -2.31 -21.12
C LEU A 19 -11.53 -1.96 -20.29
N SER A 20 -12.59 -2.77 -20.35
CA SER A 20 -13.81 -2.55 -19.57
C SER A 20 -13.73 -2.98 -18.10
N THR A 21 -12.70 -3.73 -17.69
CA THR A 21 -12.59 -4.27 -16.33
C THR A 21 -12.20 -3.16 -15.34
N PRO A 22 -13.04 -2.85 -14.33
CA PRO A 22 -12.67 -1.92 -13.27
C PRO A 22 -11.51 -2.44 -12.43
N ARG A 23 -10.63 -1.56 -11.98
CA ARG A 23 -9.47 -1.92 -11.14
C ARG A 23 -9.48 -1.06 -9.87
N LEU A 24 -9.45 -1.72 -8.71
CA LEU A 24 -9.37 -1.06 -7.41
C LEU A 24 -7.96 -1.24 -6.82
N LEU A 25 -7.29 -0.12 -6.53
CA LEU A 25 -6.06 -0.10 -5.76
C LEU A 25 -6.39 0.26 -4.30
N ILE A 26 -6.21 -0.70 -3.40
CA ILE A 26 -6.15 -0.47 -1.95
C ILE A 26 -4.68 -0.46 -1.56
N ASN A 27 -4.13 0.71 -1.24
CA ASN A 27 -2.71 0.88 -0.93
C ASN A 27 -2.45 2.19 -0.17
N LYS A 28 -1.28 2.35 0.46
CA LYS A 28 -0.92 3.59 1.17
C LYS A 28 -0.72 4.78 0.24
N GLU A 29 -0.26 4.51 -0.97
CA GLU A 29 0.06 5.50 -2.00
C GLU A 29 -0.47 5.04 -3.36
N LYS A 30 -0.65 5.98 -4.29
CA LYS A 30 -1.03 5.65 -5.67
C LYS A 30 0.14 4.99 -6.39
N THR A 31 -0.12 3.87 -7.05
CA THR A 31 0.91 3.07 -7.74
C THR A 31 0.42 2.61 -9.10
N GLY A 32 1.36 2.26 -9.97
CA GLY A 32 1.06 1.76 -11.31
C GLY A 32 0.53 2.81 -12.29
N GLN A 33 0.54 4.10 -11.95
CA GLN A 33 0.25 5.17 -12.92
C GLN A 33 1.33 5.19 -13.99
N THR A 34 0.93 5.29 -15.26
CA THR A 34 1.90 5.42 -16.35
C THR A 34 2.37 6.86 -16.42
N ASP A 35 3.68 7.04 -16.49
CA ASP A 35 4.26 8.32 -16.85
C ASP A 35 3.72 8.77 -18.24
N PRO A 36 3.15 9.99 -18.37
CA PRO A 36 2.54 10.44 -19.62
C PRO A 36 3.47 10.39 -20.83
N PHE A 37 4.77 10.65 -20.63
CA PHE A 37 5.76 10.65 -21.69
C PHE A 37 6.09 9.21 -22.12
N LEU A 38 6.29 8.30 -21.17
CA LEU A 38 6.54 6.88 -21.47
C LEU A 38 5.32 6.19 -22.10
N GLY A 39 4.11 6.50 -21.63
CA GLY A 39 2.85 5.97 -22.18
C GLY A 39 2.61 6.40 -23.62
N MET A 40 2.99 7.64 -23.97
CA MET A 40 2.91 8.16 -25.34
C MET A 40 3.98 7.54 -26.25
N MET A 41 5.22 7.43 -25.78
CA MET A 41 6.34 6.94 -26.58
C MET A 41 6.23 5.43 -26.90
N MET A 42 5.69 4.64 -25.97
CA MET A 42 5.62 3.18 -26.15
C MET A 42 4.26 2.65 -26.63
N GLY A 43 3.26 3.52 -26.83
CA GLY A 43 1.89 3.10 -27.16
C GLY A 43 1.25 2.17 -26.10
N LEU A 44 1.85 2.10 -24.92
CA LEU A 44 1.48 1.22 -23.81
C LEU A 44 0.56 1.99 -22.86
N GLY A 45 -0.71 2.12 -23.23
CA GLY A 45 -1.79 2.65 -22.37
C GLY A 45 -2.20 1.71 -21.23
N GLY A 46 -1.24 1.11 -20.53
CA GLY A 46 -1.47 -0.05 -19.65
C GLY A 46 -1.59 0.24 -18.15
N GLY A 47 -1.04 1.36 -17.67
CA GLY A 47 -1.07 1.68 -16.25
C GLY A 47 -2.43 2.18 -15.77
N MET A 48 -2.46 2.61 -14.52
CA MET A 48 -3.65 3.11 -13.84
C MET A 48 -3.86 4.60 -14.17
N ASP A 49 -5.12 4.99 -14.35
CA ASP A 49 -5.53 6.38 -14.48
C ASP A 49 -6.65 6.70 -13.47
N PHE A 50 -6.26 7.29 -12.34
CA PHE A 50 -7.17 7.61 -11.24
C PHE A 50 -7.77 9.01 -11.31
N ASP A 51 -7.07 9.97 -11.92
CA ASP A 51 -7.33 11.41 -11.72
C ASP A 51 -7.48 12.19 -13.02
N SER A 52 -7.12 11.63 -14.18
CA SER A 52 -7.27 12.37 -15.43
C SER A 52 -8.75 12.55 -15.78
N LYS A 53 -9.05 13.55 -16.62
CA LYS A 53 -10.42 13.74 -17.15
C LYS A 53 -10.92 12.57 -18.00
N LYS A 54 -10.05 11.64 -18.37
CA LYS A 54 -10.37 10.42 -19.13
C LYS A 54 -10.47 9.19 -18.23
N ALA A 55 -10.20 9.31 -16.92
CA ALA A 55 -10.31 8.22 -15.96
C ALA A 55 -11.75 7.70 -15.94
N TYR A 56 -11.91 6.39 -16.12
CA TYR A 56 -13.24 5.77 -16.22
C TYR A 56 -13.39 4.46 -15.46
N ARG A 57 -12.30 3.82 -15.03
CA ARG A 57 -12.34 2.45 -14.48
C ARG A 57 -11.42 2.18 -13.29
N ASP A 58 -10.49 3.09 -12.99
CA ASP A 58 -9.51 2.89 -11.94
C ASP A 58 -9.87 3.72 -10.72
N VAL A 59 -9.93 3.07 -9.56
CA VAL A 59 -10.22 3.71 -8.28
C VAL A 59 -9.05 3.46 -7.33
N ALA A 60 -8.62 4.50 -6.62
CA ALA A 60 -7.63 4.39 -5.56
C ALA A 60 -8.28 4.67 -4.20
N TRP A 61 -8.23 3.69 -3.31
CA TRP A 61 -8.49 3.86 -1.89
C TRP A 61 -7.14 3.94 -1.16
N LEU A 62 -6.89 5.07 -0.49
CA LEU A 62 -5.58 5.37 0.10
C LEU A 62 -5.58 5.19 1.62
N GLY A 63 -4.77 4.25 2.11
CA GLY A 63 -4.63 3.94 3.53
C GLY A 63 -4.05 2.54 3.79
N ASP A 64 -4.18 2.06 5.03
CA ASP A 64 -3.82 0.69 5.38
C ASP A 64 -4.73 -0.32 4.69
N CYS A 65 -4.15 -1.40 4.15
CA CYS A 65 -4.89 -2.40 3.36
C CYS A 65 -6.03 -3.03 4.16
N ASP A 66 -5.81 -3.34 5.43
CA ASP A 66 -6.84 -3.94 6.30
C ASP A 66 -8.05 -3.01 6.46
N GLN A 67 -7.82 -1.71 6.64
CA GLN A 67 -8.90 -0.72 6.75
C GLN A 67 -9.67 -0.58 5.44
N GLY A 68 -8.98 -0.60 4.30
CA GLY A 68 -9.64 -0.57 3.00
C GLY A 68 -10.47 -1.82 2.73
N CYS A 69 -9.95 -3.00 3.09
CA CYS A 69 -10.69 -4.26 3.01
C CYS A 69 -11.91 -4.27 3.92
N LEU A 70 -11.78 -3.78 5.16
CA LEU A 70 -12.91 -3.66 6.09
C LEU A 70 -13.97 -2.68 5.59
N ALA A 71 -13.56 -1.53 5.05
CA ALA A 71 -14.49 -0.55 4.46
C ALA A 71 -15.23 -1.14 3.26
N LEU A 72 -14.53 -1.86 2.37
CA LEU A 72 -15.16 -2.55 1.24
C LEU A 72 -16.11 -3.66 1.71
N ALA A 73 -15.71 -4.44 2.72
CA ALA A 73 -16.53 -5.49 3.29
C ALA A 73 -17.80 -4.91 3.95
N ASP A 74 -17.73 -3.73 4.57
CA ASP A 74 -18.90 -3.03 5.11
C ASP A 74 -19.91 -2.71 4.02
N LEU A 75 -19.44 -2.13 2.91
CA LEU A 75 -20.28 -1.80 1.75
C LEU A 75 -20.93 -3.04 1.11
N LEU A 76 -20.27 -4.20 1.20
CA LEU A 76 -20.78 -5.48 0.70
C LEU A 76 -21.65 -6.24 1.71
N GLY A 77 -21.74 -5.77 2.97
CA GLY A 77 -22.44 -6.47 4.05
C GLY A 77 -21.70 -7.67 4.65
N TRP A 78 -20.39 -7.80 4.38
CA TRP A 78 -19.53 -8.91 4.82
C TRP A 78 -18.68 -8.60 6.05
N LYS A 79 -18.71 -7.36 6.55
CA LYS A 79 -17.80 -6.91 7.62
C LYS A 79 -17.81 -7.81 8.86
N LYS A 80 -18.99 -8.14 9.39
CA LYS A 80 -19.11 -9.01 10.57
C LYS A 80 -18.53 -10.39 10.31
N GLU A 81 -18.85 -10.98 9.16
CA GLU A 81 -18.34 -12.29 8.76
C GLU A 81 -16.80 -12.28 8.66
N LEU A 82 -16.23 -11.24 8.05
CA LEU A 82 -14.78 -11.07 7.94
C LEU A 82 -14.11 -10.88 9.31
N GLU A 83 -14.66 -10.06 10.18
CA GLU A 83 -14.14 -9.84 11.55
C GLU A 83 -14.18 -11.13 12.39
N ASP A 84 -15.28 -11.88 12.29
CA ASP A 84 -15.45 -13.15 13.01
C ASP A 84 -14.45 -14.21 12.48
N LEU A 85 -14.25 -14.28 11.16
CA LEU A 85 -13.26 -15.15 10.54
C LEU A 85 -11.84 -14.81 11.02
N VAL A 86 -11.44 -13.54 10.95
CA VAL A 86 -10.12 -13.09 11.39
C VAL A 86 -9.90 -13.42 12.87
N ARG A 87 -10.87 -13.14 13.73
CA ARG A 87 -10.78 -13.44 15.18
C ARG A 87 -10.59 -14.93 15.44
N LYS A 88 -11.38 -15.78 14.78
CA LYS A 88 -11.31 -17.23 14.93
C LYS A 88 -9.96 -17.78 14.46
N GLU A 89 -9.48 -17.38 13.29
CA GLU A 89 -8.25 -17.91 12.72
C GLU A 89 -7.01 -17.41 13.49
N HIS A 90 -6.99 -16.16 13.96
CA HIS A 90 -5.93 -15.68 14.85
C HIS A 90 -5.89 -16.47 16.17
N ALA A 91 -7.04 -16.73 16.80
CA ALA A 91 -7.09 -17.55 18.01
C ALA A 91 -6.59 -18.99 17.78
N SER A 92 -6.88 -19.57 16.61
CA SER A 92 -6.39 -20.90 16.21
C SER A 92 -4.86 -20.91 16.05
N ILE A 93 -4.29 -19.90 15.41
CA ILE A 93 -2.84 -19.76 15.23
C ILE A 93 -2.15 -19.57 16.59
N ASP A 94 -2.70 -18.71 17.45
CA ASP A 94 -2.14 -18.44 18.77
C ASP A 94 -2.13 -19.71 19.64
N ALA A 95 -3.22 -20.50 19.60
CA ALA A 95 -3.29 -21.78 20.31
C ALA A 95 -2.23 -22.79 19.83
N GLN A 96 -1.94 -22.83 18.53
CA GLN A 96 -0.90 -23.69 17.97
C GLN A 96 0.51 -23.19 18.31
N SER A 97 0.71 -21.88 18.37
CA SER A 97 2.01 -21.27 18.65
C SER A 97 2.54 -21.61 20.06
N GLY A 98 1.65 -21.77 21.04
CA GLY A 98 1.97 -22.22 22.40
C GLY A 98 2.48 -23.67 22.49
N SER A 99 2.25 -24.50 21.47
CA SER A 99 2.68 -25.91 21.41
C SER A 99 3.99 -26.14 20.65
N ARG A 100 4.55 -25.10 20.01
CA ARG A 100 5.74 -25.25 19.16
C ARG A 100 7.00 -25.06 20.01
N SER A 101 7.73 -26.16 20.27
CA SER A 101 9.06 -26.11 20.88
C SER A 101 9.95 -25.11 20.16
N PRO A 102 10.78 -24.33 20.87
CA PRO A 102 11.63 -23.32 20.25
C PRO A 102 12.58 -24.00 19.26
N ASN A 103 12.57 -23.51 18.03
CA ASN A 103 13.50 -23.94 16.99
C ASN A 103 14.92 -23.47 17.40
N PRO A 104 15.95 -24.33 17.48
CA PRO A 104 17.26 -23.97 18.03
C PRO A 104 18.11 -23.02 17.15
N THR A 105 17.55 -22.44 16.07
CA THR A 105 18.31 -21.59 15.13
C THR A 105 18.05 -20.08 15.31
N THR A 106 17.27 -19.64 16.29
CA THR A 106 17.05 -18.20 16.53
C THR A 106 17.71 -17.73 17.83
N ALA A 107 19.03 -17.90 17.92
CA ALA A 107 19.84 -17.09 18.81
C ALA A 107 20.16 -15.75 18.11
N ALA A 108 19.77 -14.67 18.79
CA ALA A 108 20.19 -13.28 18.61
C ALA A 108 19.59 -12.45 17.43
N ALA A 109 18.52 -11.73 17.75
CA ALA A 109 18.45 -10.29 17.46
C ALA A 109 17.63 -9.60 18.56
N PRO A 110 18.21 -8.69 19.37
CA PRO A 110 17.44 -7.98 20.39
C PRO A 110 16.49 -6.99 19.73
N ARG A 111 15.17 -7.22 19.89
CA ARG A 111 14.14 -6.23 19.59
C ARG A 111 14.14 -5.15 20.68
N LYS A 112 14.95 -4.12 20.49
CA LYS A 112 14.73 -2.80 21.09
C LYS A 112 14.96 -1.74 20.02
N SER A 113 13.87 -1.28 19.41
CA SER A 113 13.87 -0.08 18.58
C SER A 113 14.21 1.12 19.47
N PRO A 114 15.21 1.96 19.12
CA PRO A 114 15.40 3.24 19.80
C PRO A 114 14.24 4.18 19.45
N PRO A 115 13.84 5.11 20.34
CA PRO A 115 12.90 6.16 19.99
C PRO A 115 13.51 7.09 18.92
N PRO A 116 12.67 7.70 18.04
CA PRO A 116 13.15 8.58 16.98
C PRO A 116 13.88 9.80 17.56
N PRO A 117 14.93 10.31 16.90
CA PRO A 117 15.63 11.51 17.34
C PRO A 117 14.68 12.71 17.28
N LYS A 118 14.72 13.53 18.33
CA LYS A 118 14.03 14.81 18.39
C LYS A 118 14.60 15.73 17.31
N GLU A 119 13.76 16.19 16.39
CA GLU A 119 14.11 17.27 15.48
C GLU A 119 14.38 18.54 16.29
N GLU A 120 15.62 19.00 16.30
CA GLU A 120 15.97 20.35 16.73
C GLU A 120 15.42 21.34 15.72
N VAL A 121 14.44 22.12 16.16
CA VAL A 121 13.96 23.33 15.50
C VAL A 121 15.14 24.28 15.34
N ARG A 122 15.68 24.40 14.13
CA ARG A 122 16.56 25.53 13.78
C ARG A 122 15.69 26.77 13.66
N THR A 123 15.89 27.67 14.61
CA THR A 123 15.30 29.01 14.70
C THR A 123 15.65 29.83 13.45
N ALA A 124 14.65 30.53 12.94
CA ALA A 124 14.79 31.58 11.95
C ALA A 124 15.27 32.88 12.61
N GLU A 125 16.37 33.44 12.12
CA GLU A 125 16.75 34.86 12.22
C GLU A 125 17.37 35.23 10.85
N GLY A 126 16.79 36.16 10.07
CA GLY A 126 17.16 37.60 10.03
C GLY A 126 18.59 37.77 9.50
N GLU A 127 18.90 38.28 8.30
CA GLU A 127 18.68 39.64 7.78
C GLU A 127 19.06 39.73 6.26
N LYS A 128 18.54 40.77 5.58
CA LYS A 128 18.72 41.19 4.17
C LYS A 128 20.13 41.83 3.89
N PRO A 129 20.38 42.57 2.78
CA PRO A 129 20.29 42.33 1.31
C PRO A 129 21.62 42.64 0.56
N GLN A 130 21.79 42.25 -0.72
CA GLN A 130 22.73 42.89 -1.69
C GLN A 130 22.47 42.33 -3.11
N LYS A 131 21.93 43.10 -4.07
CA LYS A 131 22.65 43.89 -5.10
C LYS A 131 23.80 43.13 -5.80
N LEU A 132 23.54 42.59 -6.99
CA LEU A 132 23.86 43.21 -8.29
C LEU A 132 23.02 42.55 -9.40
#